data_AF-A0A401Q0C9-F1
#
_entry.id   AF-A0A401Q0C9-F1
#
_cell.length_a   1.000
_cell.length_b   1.000
_cell.length_c   1.000
_cell.angle_alpha   90.00
_cell.angle_beta   90.00
_cell.angle_gamma   90.00
#
_symmetry.space_group_name_H-M   'P 1'
#
loop_
_entity.id
_entity.type
_entity.pdbx_description
1 polymer ?
#
loop_
_entity_poly.entity_id
_entity_poly.type
_entity_poly.pdbx_seq_one_letter_code
_entity_poly.pdbx_strand_id
1 'polypeptide(L)'
;MAWGRAQIGVAPLTITLVREEVIDFSKPFMSLGISIMIKKPQKSKPGVFSFLDPLAYEIWMCIVFAYIGVSVVLFLVSRFSPYEWHTEEPEDGQDASPSDQPPNEFGIFNSLWFSLGAFMQQGCDISPRSLSGRIVGGVWWFFTLIIISSYTANLAAFLTVERMVSPIESAEDLSKQTEIAYGTLDSGSTKEFFRDYLQCWLEIDKDVKWNIPVQ
;
A
#
# COMPACT_ATOMS: atom_id res chain seq x y z
N MET A 1 45.23 -28.78 18.93
CA MET A 1 45.30 -28.53 20.39
C MET A 1 45.09 -29.82 21.16
N ALA A 2 43.92 -30.48 21.13
CA ALA A 2 43.69 -31.75 21.84
C ALA A 2 44.72 -32.86 21.58
N TRP A 3 45.27 -32.95 20.37
CA TRP A 3 46.27 -33.97 19.98
C TRP A 3 47.73 -33.49 20.12
N GLY A 4 47.99 -32.41 20.86
CA GLY A 4 49.33 -31.85 21.06
C GLY A 4 49.98 -31.17 19.84
N ARG A 5 49.27 -31.07 18.70
CA ARG A 5 49.80 -30.51 17.44
C ARG A 5 49.87 -28.98 17.37
N ALA A 6 49.28 -28.26 18.33
CA ALA A 6 49.27 -26.79 18.37
C ALA A 6 49.19 -26.31 19.83
N GLN A 7 49.91 -25.24 20.15
CA GLN A 7 50.04 -24.68 21.51
C GLN A 7 49.00 -23.60 21.84
N ILE A 8 48.61 -22.78 20.85
CA ILE A 8 47.57 -21.76 20.98
C ILE A 8 46.77 -21.69 19.67
N GLY A 9 45.48 -21.39 19.75
CA GLY A 9 44.61 -21.18 18.60
C GLY A 9 43.88 -19.85 18.71
N VAL A 10 44.18 -18.91 17.81
CA VAL A 10 43.45 -17.64 17.69
C VAL A 10 42.52 -17.75 16.48
N ALA A 11 41.23 -17.98 16.74
CA ALA A 11 40.22 -18.20 15.70
C ALA A 11 38.84 -17.76 16.22
N PRO A 12 37.86 -17.51 15.33
CA PRO A 12 36.46 -17.33 15.73
C PRO A 12 35.88 -18.68 16.18
N LEU A 13 36.19 -19.07 17.43
CA LEU A 13 35.78 -20.34 18.02
C LEU A 13 34.80 -20.09 19.16
N THR A 14 33.57 -20.61 19.01
CA THR A 14 32.57 -20.58 20.08
C THR A 14 32.96 -21.52 21.21
N ILE A 15 32.91 -21.02 22.44
CA ILE A 15 33.07 -21.80 23.68
C ILE A 15 31.81 -22.63 23.88
N THR A 16 31.96 -23.95 24.00
CA THR A 16 30.87 -24.91 24.26
C THR A 16 31.30 -25.88 25.35
N LEU A 17 30.34 -26.47 26.08
CA LEU A 17 30.60 -27.40 27.19
C LEU A 17 31.55 -28.54 26.76
N VAL A 18 31.21 -29.23 25.66
CA VAL A 18 32.00 -30.34 25.12
C VAL A 18 33.41 -29.96 24.67
N ARG A 19 33.67 -28.68 24.34
CA ARG A 19 35.00 -28.20 23.97
C ARG A 19 35.82 -27.85 25.21
N GLU A 20 35.19 -27.33 26.25
CA GLU A 20 35.82 -27.01 27.52
C GLU A 20 36.34 -28.26 28.24
N GLU A 21 35.75 -29.44 27.99
CA GLU A 21 36.23 -30.73 28.51
C GLU A 21 37.59 -31.18 27.93
N VAL A 22 37.98 -30.68 26.75
CA VAL A 22 39.19 -31.12 26.03
C VAL A 22 40.24 -30.02 25.84
N ILE A 23 39.86 -28.75 25.99
CA ILE A 23 40.74 -27.58 25.88
C ILE A 23 40.28 -26.45 26.82
N ASP A 24 41.23 -25.70 27.37
CA ASP A 24 40.95 -24.51 28.18
C ASP A 24 40.73 -23.26 27.31
N PHE A 25 39.85 -22.36 27.76
CA PHE A 25 39.54 -21.09 27.09
C PHE A 25 39.87 -19.88 27.97
N SER A 26 40.21 -18.76 27.33
CA SER A 26 40.28 -17.46 28.01
C SER A 26 38.87 -16.90 28.26
N LYS A 27 38.78 -15.78 29.00
CA LYS A 27 37.51 -15.05 29.10
C LYS A 27 37.01 -14.61 27.71
N PRO A 28 35.70 -14.68 27.44
CA PRO A 28 35.14 -14.23 26.16
C PRO A 28 35.45 -12.75 25.92
N PHE A 29 35.97 -12.42 24.75
CA PHE A 29 36.23 -11.02 24.37
C PHE A 29 35.09 -10.41 23.53
N MET A 30 34.17 -11.23 23.00
CA MET A 30 33.05 -10.81 22.17
C MET A 30 31.82 -11.68 22.47
N SER A 31 30.65 -11.06 22.57
CA SER A 31 29.37 -11.75 22.72
C SER A 31 28.66 -11.80 21.37
N LEU A 32 28.32 -13.00 20.91
CA LEU A 32 27.62 -13.27 19.66
C LEU A 32 26.44 -14.20 19.94
N GLY A 33 25.36 -14.07 19.17
CA GLY A 33 24.18 -14.94 19.24
C GLY A 33 23.91 -15.64 17.92
N ILE A 34 22.94 -16.56 17.93
CA ILE A 34 22.40 -17.16 16.71
C ILE A 34 21.54 -16.10 16.02
N SER A 35 21.80 -15.85 14.73
CA SER A 35 21.01 -14.93 13.90
C SER A 35 20.58 -15.63 12.62
N ILE A 36 19.43 -15.22 12.09
CA ILE A 36 18.86 -15.76 10.85
C ILE A 36 19.22 -14.80 9.73
N MET A 37 19.83 -15.34 8.66
CA MET A 37 20.15 -14.58 7.46
C MET A 37 19.21 -14.99 6.34
N ILE A 38 18.48 -14.03 5.78
CA ILE A 38 17.59 -14.21 4.64
C ILE A 38 18.00 -13.31 3.48
N LYS A 39 17.68 -13.74 2.25
CA LYS A 39 17.86 -12.90 1.07
C LYS A 39 16.96 -11.68 1.18
N LYS A 40 17.50 -10.49 0.91
CA LYS A 40 16.72 -9.25 0.85
C LYS A 40 15.52 -9.44 -0.10
N PRO A 41 14.27 -9.20 0.33
CA PRO A 41 13.12 -9.34 -0.54
C PRO A 41 13.27 -8.41 -1.73
N GLN A 42 12.98 -8.91 -2.93
CA GLN A 42 13.00 -8.06 -4.12
C GLN A 42 11.81 -7.11 -4.07
N LYS A 43 12.07 -5.82 -4.31
CA LYS A 43 11.00 -4.83 -4.49
C LYS A 43 10.17 -5.28 -5.69
N SER A 44 8.89 -5.56 -5.47
CA SER A 44 7.96 -5.78 -6.58
C SER A 44 7.94 -4.53 -7.44
N LYS A 45 8.16 -4.69 -8.75
CA LYS A 45 8.04 -3.57 -9.68
C LYS A 45 6.58 -3.08 -9.64
N PRO A 46 6.34 -1.77 -9.52
CA PRO A 46 4.98 -1.25 -9.57
C PRO A 46 4.32 -1.70 -10.88
N GLY A 47 3.09 -2.21 -10.79
CA GLY A 47 2.31 -2.57 -11.95
C GLY A 47 1.98 -1.35 -12.81
N VAL A 48 1.55 -1.57 -14.06
CA VAL A 48 1.16 -0.48 -14.98
C VAL A 48 0.03 0.42 -14.43
N PHE A 49 -0.77 -0.09 -13.50
CA PHE A 49 -1.86 0.64 -12.83
C PHE A 49 -1.49 1.14 -11.43
N SER A 50 -0.20 1.14 -11.07
CA SER A 50 0.19 1.52 -9.70
C SER A 50 -0.09 2.99 -9.37
N PHE A 51 -0.34 3.82 -10.39
CA PHE A 51 -0.82 5.18 -10.19
C PHE A 51 -2.25 5.25 -9.61
N LEU A 52 -3.05 4.19 -9.70
CA LEU A 52 -4.40 4.12 -9.10
C LEU A 52 -4.39 3.58 -7.67
N ASP A 53 -3.32 2.88 -7.26
CA ASP A 53 -3.14 2.31 -5.91
C ASP A 53 -3.28 3.29 -4.74
N PRO A 54 -2.95 4.60 -4.84
CA PRO A 54 -3.08 5.53 -3.72
C PRO A 54 -4.51 5.74 -3.23
N LEU A 55 -5.52 5.32 -4.01
CA LEU A 55 -6.92 5.50 -3.70
C LEU A 55 -7.66 4.17 -3.84
N ALA A 56 -8.47 3.83 -2.84
CA ALA A 56 -9.20 2.56 -2.81
C ALA A 56 -10.22 2.46 -3.96
N TYR A 57 -10.48 1.26 -4.43
CA TYR A 57 -11.39 0.99 -5.56
C TYR A 57 -12.81 1.52 -5.30
N GLU A 58 -13.27 1.44 -4.05
CA GLU A 58 -14.55 1.96 -3.60
C GLU A 58 -14.68 3.47 -3.86
N ILE A 59 -13.60 4.23 -3.65
CA ILE A 59 -13.60 5.68 -3.87
C ILE A 59 -13.65 5.99 -5.36
N TRP A 60 -12.93 5.23 -6.20
CA TRP A 60 -13.01 5.35 -7.65
C TRP A 60 -14.44 5.13 -8.16
N MET A 61 -15.14 4.11 -7.65
CA MET A 61 -16.54 3.88 -7.97
C MET A 61 -17.43 5.06 -7.53
N CYS A 62 -17.22 5.57 -6.32
CA CYS A 62 -17.93 6.75 -5.83
C CYS A 62 -17.70 8.00 -6.71
N ILE A 63 -16.48 8.23 -7.22
CA ILE A 63 -16.17 9.35 -8.11
C ILE A 63 -16.97 9.23 -9.42
N VAL A 64 -17.02 8.03 -10.02
CA VAL A 64 -17.77 7.80 -11.26
C VAL A 64 -19.27 8.02 -11.04
N PHE A 65 -19.84 7.50 -9.95
CA PHE A 65 -21.25 7.73 -9.62
C PHE A 65 -21.56 9.20 -9.34
N ALA A 66 -20.70 9.89 -8.57
CA ALA A 66 -20.85 11.31 -8.29
C ALA A 66 -20.75 12.16 -9.56
N TYR A 67 -19.82 11.84 -10.46
CA TYR A 67 -19.68 12.48 -11.77
C TYR A 67 -20.99 12.38 -12.57
N ILE A 68 -21.53 11.17 -12.75
CA ILE A 68 -22.79 10.96 -13.47
C ILE A 68 -23.93 11.73 -12.78
N GLY A 69 -24.02 11.67 -11.45
CA GLY A 69 -25.03 12.39 -10.69
C GLY A 69 -24.98 13.90 -10.91
N VAL A 70 -23.78 14.50 -10.86
CA VAL A 70 -23.60 15.94 -11.08
C VAL A 70 -23.92 16.33 -12.53
N SER A 71 -23.51 15.53 -13.52
CA SER A 71 -23.87 15.78 -14.92
C SER A 71 -25.39 15.72 -15.14
N VAL A 72 -26.10 14.79 -14.50
CA VAL A 72 -27.58 14.71 -14.56
C VAL A 72 -28.22 15.90 -13.85
N VAL A 73 -27.75 16.29 -12.67
CA VAL A 73 -28.27 17.46 -11.95
C VAL A 73 -28.07 18.74 -12.75
N LEU A 74 -26.89 18.94 -13.35
CA LEU A 74 -26.62 20.09 -14.22
C LEU A 74 -27.52 20.07 -15.46
N PHE A 75 -27.73 18.90 -16.07
CA PHE A 75 -28.65 18.75 -17.20
C PHE A 75 -30.11 19.04 -16.83
N LEU A 76 -30.56 18.63 -15.65
CA LEU A 76 -31.90 18.96 -15.16
C LEU A 76 -32.03 20.45 -14.86
N VAL A 77 -31.02 21.07 -14.22
CA VAL A 77 -31.01 22.50 -13.93
C VAL A 77 -31.02 23.33 -15.22
N SER A 78 -30.29 22.94 -16.26
CA SER A 78 -30.34 23.61 -17.56
C SER A 78 -31.67 23.40 -18.26
N ARG A 79 -32.30 22.21 -18.13
CA ARG A 79 -33.61 21.94 -18.76
C ARG A 79 -34.79 22.62 -18.05
N PHE A 80 -34.72 22.77 -16.72
CA PHE A 80 -35.76 23.36 -15.88
C PHE A 80 -35.60 24.87 -15.67
N SER A 81 -34.45 25.46 -15.99
CA SER A 81 -34.25 26.92 -15.95
C SER A 81 -34.64 27.52 -17.31
N PRO A 82 -35.87 28.04 -17.48
CA PRO A 82 -36.32 28.66 -18.74
C PRO A 82 -35.76 30.08 -18.91
N TYR A 83 -34.75 30.45 -18.11
CA TYR A 83 -34.14 31.78 -18.08
C TYR A 83 -32.89 31.89 -18.98
N GLU A 84 -32.46 30.80 -19.63
CA GLU A 84 -31.51 30.87 -20.75
C GLU A 84 -32.20 31.05 -22.11
N TRP A 85 -33.54 30.94 -22.17
CA TRP A 85 -34.31 31.05 -23.42
C TRP A 85 -34.85 32.46 -23.69
N HIS A 86 -34.77 33.36 -22.71
CA HIS A 86 -35.21 34.76 -22.78
C HIS A 86 -34.24 35.54 -21.90
N THR A 87 -33.50 36.56 -22.32
CA THR A 87 -33.68 37.53 -23.41
C THR A 87 -32.30 38.16 -23.60
N GLU A 88 -31.68 38.04 -24.77
CA GLU A 88 -30.82 39.13 -25.23
C GLU A 88 -31.79 40.24 -25.61
N GLU A 89 -31.88 41.30 -24.80
CA GLU A 89 -32.52 42.52 -25.27
C GLU A 89 -31.63 43.02 -26.42
N PRO A 90 -32.14 43.17 -27.65
CA PRO A 90 -31.34 43.76 -28.70
C PRO A 90 -31.17 45.24 -28.35
N GLU A 91 -29.96 45.65 -27.99
CA GLU A 91 -29.55 47.03 -28.14
C GLU A 91 -29.59 47.37 -29.64
N ASP A 92 -30.63 48.11 -30.00
CA ASP A 92 -30.73 49.03 -31.13
C ASP A 92 -30.56 48.46 -32.55
N GLY A 93 -31.69 48.21 -33.21
CA GLY A 93 -31.91 48.74 -34.56
C GLY A 93 -31.42 47.98 -35.80
N GLN A 94 -31.51 46.64 -35.88
CA GLN A 94 -31.37 45.97 -37.18
C GLN A 94 -32.32 44.77 -37.33
N ASP A 95 -33.19 44.85 -38.34
CA ASP A 95 -34.12 43.81 -38.76
C ASP A 95 -33.40 42.49 -39.06
N ALA A 96 -33.62 41.47 -38.22
CA ALA A 96 -33.20 40.09 -38.48
C ALA A 96 -34.40 39.14 -38.31
N SER A 97 -34.56 38.29 -39.30
CA SER A 97 -35.56 37.23 -39.49
C SER A 97 -35.85 36.38 -38.22
N PRO A 98 -37.06 35.81 -38.05
CA PRO A 98 -37.46 35.08 -36.85
C PRO A 98 -36.91 33.64 -36.78
N SER A 99 -35.63 33.43 -37.14
CA SER A 99 -35.00 32.10 -37.19
C SER A 99 -33.75 31.92 -36.32
N ASP A 100 -33.22 32.98 -35.70
CA ASP A 100 -32.02 32.88 -34.85
C ASP A 100 -32.39 33.04 -33.37
N GLN A 101 -33.07 32.03 -32.82
CA GLN A 101 -32.99 31.78 -31.38
C GLN A 101 -31.59 31.20 -31.11
N PRO A 102 -30.75 31.79 -30.25
CA PRO A 102 -29.45 31.19 -29.92
C PRO A 102 -29.71 29.78 -29.37
N PRO A 103 -29.19 28.72 -30.02
CA PRO A 103 -29.49 27.37 -29.62
C PRO A 103 -28.80 27.11 -28.29
N ASN A 104 -29.59 26.87 -27.26
CA ASN A 104 -29.22 26.38 -25.94
C ASN A 104 -27.84 25.67 -25.91
N GLU A 105 -26.79 26.38 -25.50
CA GLU A 105 -25.39 25.90 -25.54
C GLU A 105 -25.12 24.78 -24.51
N PHE A 106 -26.09 24.45 -23.63
CA PHE A 106 -25.99 23.35 -22.67
C PHE A 106 -26.70 22.07 -23.14
N GLY A 107 -26.16 21.43 -24.19
CA GLY A 107 -26.47 20.03 -24.49
C GLY A 107 -25.97 19.05 -23.42
N ILE A 108 -26.48 17.81 -23.41
CA ILE A 108 -26.03 16.71 -22.50
C ILE A 108 -24.50 16.53 -22.58
N PHE A 109 -23.95 16.62 -23.79
CA PHE A 109 -22.52 16.48 -24.04
C PHE A 109 -21.70 17.66 -23.48
N ASN A 110 -22.22 18.89 -23.55
CA ASN A 110 -21.57 20.07 -22.98
C ASN A 110 -21.65 20.08 -21.44
N SER A 111 -22.71 19.54 -20.84
CA SER A 111 -22.80 19.38 -19.37
C SER A 111 -21.83 18.32 -18.85
N LEU A 112 -21.66 17.21 -19.57
CA LEU A 112 -20.64 16.20 -19.29
C LEU A 112 -19.24 16.80 -19.42
N TRP A 113 -18.97 17.48 -20.54
CA TRP A 113 -17.69 18.15 -20.79
C TRP A 113 -17.36 19.21 -19.73
N PHE A 114 -18.34 20.00 -19.30
CA PHE A 114 -18.17 20.96 -18.21
C PHE A 114 -17.82 20.26 -16.88
N SER A 115 -18.54 19.20 -16.51
CA SER A 115 -18.24 18.46 -15.28
C SER A 115 -16.85 17.80 -15.31
N LEU A 116 -16.41 17.35 -16.50
CA LEU A 116 -15.09 16.76 -16.73
C LEU A 116 -13.98 17.83 -16.70
N GLY A 117 -14.19 18.98 -17.35
CA GLY A 117 -13.25 20.11 -17.34
C GLY A 117 -13.09 20.74 -15.95
N ALA A 118 -14.17 20.81 -15.17
CA ALA A 118 -14.13 21.22 -13.77
C ALA A 118 -13.41 20.19 -12.87
N PHE A 119 -13.53 18.89 -13.18
CA PHE A 119 -12.78 17.83 -12.48
C PHE A 119 -11.29 17.89 -12.77
N MET A 120 -10.91 18.11 -14.04
CA MET A 120 -9.50 18.20 -14.47
C MET A 120 -8.82 19.53 -14.13
N GLN A 121 -9.49 20.45 -13.41
CA GLN A 121 -9.01 21.81 -13.10
C GLN A 121 -8.63 22.63 -14.35
N GLN A 122 -9.12 22.26 -15.53
CA GLN A 122 -8.73 22.87 -16.80
C GLN A 122 -9.60 24.09 -17.15
N GLY A 123 -10.70 24.29 -16.42
CA GLY A 123 -11.71 25.30 -16.73
C GLY A 123 -12.52 24.94 -17.98
N CYS A 124 -13.64 25.62 -18.18
CA CYS A 124 -14.41 25.55 -19.42
C CYS A 124 -14.81 26.97 -19.80
N ASP A 125 -14.85 27.27 -21.09
CA ASP A 125 -15.28 28.58 -21.61
C ASP A 125 -16.77 28.86 -21.34
N ILE A 126 -17.54 27.81 -21.04
CA ILE A 126 -18.97 27.86 -20.80
C ILE A 126 -19.21 27.79 -19.29
N SER A 127 -19.64 28.91 -18.69
CA SER A 127 -19.94 29.02 -17.26
C SER A 127 -21.46 29.10 -17.04
N PRO A 128 -22.05 28.30 -16.13
CA PRO A 128 -23.48 28.38 -15.86
C PRO A 128 -23.85 29.79 -15.36
N ARG A 129 -24.69 30.50 -16.13
CA ARG A 129 -25.18 31.85 -15.79
C ARG A 129 -26.18 31.83 -14.63
N SER A 130 -26.89 30.71 -14.42
CA SER A 130 -27.90 30.56 -13.36
C SER A 130 -27.30 30.44 -11.95
N LEU A 131 -27.94 31.07 -10.96
CA LEU A 131 -27.50 31.00 -9.56
C LEU A 131 -27.48 29.56 -9.02
N SER A 132 -28.44 28.73 -9.42
CA SER A 132 -28.52 27.31 -9.06
C SER A 132 -27.36 26.50 -9.67
N GLY A 133 -27.02 26.74 -10.94
CA GLY A 133 -25.88 26.09 -11.60
C GLY A 133 -24.54 26.45 -10.97
N ARG A 134 -24.37 27.71 -10.52
CA ARG A 134 -23.17 28.16 -9.80
C ARG A 134 -23.01 27.51 -8.44
N ILE A 135 -24.10 27.31 -7.69
CA ILE A 135 -24.04 26.60 -6.39
C ILE A 135 -23.65 25.14 -6.60
N VAL A 136 -24.25 24.45 -7.57
CA VAL A 136 -23.91 23.06 -7.91
C VAL A 136 -22.45 22.95 -8.37
N GLY A 137 -22.01 23.85 -9.25
CA GLY A 137 -20.62 23.93 -9.69
C GLY A 137 -19.64 24.22 -8.55
N GLY A 138 -20.00 25.09 -7.60
CA GLY A 138 -19.18 25.40 -6.43
C GLY A 138 -19.02 24.21 -5.48
N VAL A 139 -20.11 23.46 -5.23
CA VAL A 139 -20.06 22.21 -4.44
C VAL A 139 -19.22 21.15 -5.16
N TRP A 140 -19.37 21.03 -6.48
CA TRP A 140 -18.54 20.13 -7.29
C TRP A 140 -17.06 20.50 -7.22
N TRP A 141 -16.72 21.79 -7.36
CA TRP A 141 -15.34 22.28 -7.20
C TRP A 141 -14.76 21.99 -5.82
N PHE A 142 -15.54 22.19 -4.75
CA PHE A 142 -15.07 21.86 -3.40
C PHE A 142 -14.81 20.35 -3.25
N PHE A 143 -15.70 19.53 -3.81
CA PHE A 143 -15.53 18.07 -3.82
C PHE A 143 -14.27 17.65 -4.60
N THR A 144 -14.05 18.18 -5.80
CA THR A 144 -12.88 17.84 -6.62
C THR A 144 -11.57 18.25 -5.96
N LEU A 145 -11.53 19.42 -5.30
CA LEU A 145 -10.36 19.86 -4.53
C LEU A 145 -10.02 18.89 -3.39
N ILE A 146 -11.01 18.41 -2.63
CA ILE A 146 -10.78 17.43 -1.57
C ILE A 146 -10.20 16.13 -2.14
N ILE A 147 -10.77 15.63 -3.24
CA ILE A 147 -10.33 14.39 -3.87
C ILE A 147 -8.90 14.50 -4.39
N ILE A 148 -8.57 15.56 -5.11
CA ILE A 148 -7.22 15.77 -5.67
C ILE A 148 -6.20 15.97 -4.56
N SER A 149 -6.55 16.72 -3.52
CA SER A 149 -5.68 16.91 -2.35
C SER A 149 -5.41 15.59 -1.63
N SER A 150 -6.44 14.78 -1.38
CA SER A 150 -6.28 13.47 -0.74
C SER A 150 -5.50 12.49 -1.61
N TYR A 151 -5.76 12.46 -2.92
CA TYR A 151 -5.00 11.64 -3.86
C TYR A 151 -3.51 12.03 -3.85
N THR A 152 -3.21 13.32 -3.89
CA THR A 152 -1.83 13.82 -3.88
C THR A 152 -1.13 13.49 -2.56
N ALA A 153 -1.82 13.62 -1.43
CA ALA A 153 -1.29 13.26 -0.11
C ALA A 153 -1.01 11.75 0.00
N ASN A 154 -1.94 10.90 -0.45
CA ASN A 154 -1.78 9.46 -0.43
C ASN A 154 -0.71 8.97 -1.42
N LEU A 155 -0.60 9.60 -2.59
CA LEU A 155 0.45 9.33 -3.56
C LEU A 155 1.83 9.69 -2.96
N ALA A 156 1.96 10.83 -2.29
CA ALA A 156 3.20 11.21 -1.60
C ALA A 156 3.55 10.23 -0.47
N ALA A 157 2.54 9.80 0.31
CA ALA A 157 2.72 8.75 1.32
C ALA A 157 3.17 7.42 0.67
N PHE A 158 2.59 7.03 -0.46
CA PHE A 158 2.97 5.82 -1.17
C PHE A 158 4.41 5.87 -1.71
N LEU A 159 4.83 7.03 -2.25
CA LEU A 159 6.20 7.23 -2.75
C LEU A 159 7.26 7.24 -1.66
N THR A 160 6.89 7.57 -0.42
CA THR A 160 7.82 7.60 0.72
C THR A 160 7.84 6.29 1.50
N VAL A 161 6.74 5.53 1.47
CA VAL A 161 6.63 4.26 2.20
C VAL A 161 7.17 3.12 1.33
N GLU A 162 8.47 2.83 1.50
CA GLU A 162 9.03 1.56 1.04
C GLU A 162 8.72 0.46 2.08
N ARG A 163 7.59 -0.24 1.94
CA ARG A 163 7.33 -1.41 2.80
C ARG A 163 8.24 -2.56 2.40
N MET A 164 9.37 -2.70 3.09
CA MET A 164 10.10 -3.96 3.13
C MET A 164 9.36 -4.88 4.10
N VAL A 165 8.42 -5.68 3.60
CA VAL A 165 7.82 -6.75 4.39
C VAL A 165 8.83 -7.91 4.41
N SER A 166 9.39 -8.19 5.59
CA SER A 166 10.17 -9.42 5.76
C SER A 166 9.20 -10.58 5.94
N PRO A 167 9.27 -11.64 5.13
CA PRO A 167 8.40 -12.80 5.29
C PRO A 167 8.70 -13.60 6.57
N ILE A 168 9.88 -13.41 7.18
CA ILE A 168 10.33 -14.11 8.38
C ILE A 168 10.88 -13.05 9.35
N GLU A 169 10.31 -12.96 10.54
CA GLU A 169 10.85 -12.14 11.63
C GLU A 169 11.37 -13.01 12.78
N SER A 170 10.87 -14.24 12.91
CA SER A 170 11.23 -15.16 14.00
C SER A 170 11.54 -16.59 13.53
N ALA A 171 12.26 -17.33 14.40
CA ALA A 171 12.44 -18.78 14.25
C ALA A 171 11.10 -19.55 14.34
N GLU A 172 10.10 -18.99 15.02
CA GLU A 172 8.74 -19.51 15.08
C GLU A 172 8.04 -19.46 13.71
N ASP A 173 8.29 -18.40 12.93
CA ASP A 173 7.71 -18.27 11.59
C ASP A 173 8.33 -19.32 10.66
N LEU A 174 9.62 -19.61 10.84
CA LEU A 174 10.32 -20.69 10.13
C LEU A 174 9.79 -22.09 10.47
N SER A 175 9.32 -22.32 11.70
CA SER A 175 8.80 -23.63 12.10
C SER A 175 7.38 -23.89 11.62
N LYS A 176 6.55 -22.84 11.51
CA LYS A 176 5.17 -22.93 11.03
C LYS A 176 5.06 -23.11 9.52
N GLN A 177 5.97 -22.52 8.76
CA GLN A 177 6.00 -22.65 7.31
C GLN A 177 6.87 -23.83 6.86
N THR A 178 6.53 -24.42 5.72
CA THR A 178 7.35 -25.45 5.06
C THR A 178 7.91 -25.01 3.72
N GLU A 179 7.61 -23.77 3.28
CA GLU A 179 7.98 -23.28 1.95
C GLU A 179 9.45 -22.86 1.86
N ILE A 180 9.97 -22.20 2.91
CA ILE A 180 11.35 -21.71 2.94
C ILE A 180 12.22 -22.72 3.69
N ALA A 181 13.10 -23.39 2.94
CA ALA A 181 14.11 -24.25 3.55
C ALA A 181 15.10 -23.43 4.40
N TYR A 182 15.43 -23.94 5.58
CA TYR A 182 16.41 -23.37 6.49
C TYR A 182 17.49 -24.41 6.82
N GLY A 183 18.67 -23.92 7.23
CA GLY A 183 19.80 -24.79 7.55
C GLY A 183 20.89 -24.06 8.33
N THR A 184 21.82 -24.83 8.87
CA THR A 184 22.97 -24.33 9.64
C THR A 184 24.26 -24.83 8.99
N LEU A 185 25.39 -24.17 9.29
CA LEU A 185 26.69 -24.63 8.85
C LEU A 185 26.99 -26.07 9.33
N ASP A 186 27.47 -26.92 8.43
CA ASP A 186 27.91 -28.27 8.78
C ASP A 186 29.10 -28.24 9.75
N SER A 187 29.07 -29.13 10.74
CA SER A 187 30.04 -29.17 11.86
C SER A 187 30.12 -27.88 12.70
N GLY A 188 29.11 -27.01 12.60
CA GLY A 188 28.98 -25.82 13.43
C GLY A 188 28.42 -26.13 14.83
N SER A 189 28.83 -25.36 15.83
CA SER A 189 28.28 -25.43 17.20
C SER A 189 26.77 -25.18 17.24
N THR A 190 26.22 -24.37 16.32
CA THR A 190 24.78 -24.12 16.21
C THR A 190 23.99 -25.38 15.82
N LYS A 191 24.54 -26.22 14.93
CA LYS A 191 23.92 -27.50 14.54
C LYS A 191 23.86 -28.46 15.72
N GLU A 192 24.97 -28.53 16.45
CA GLU A 192 25.12 -29.34 17.66
C GLU A 192 24.16 -28.88 18.77
N PHE A 193 24.08 -27.56 19.00
CA PHE A 193 23.14 -26.95 19.94
C PHE A 193 21.69 -27.39 19.68
N PHE A 194 21.20 -27.30 18.44
CA PHE A 194 19.83 -27.70 18.12
C PHE A 194 19.62 -29.21 18.20
N ARG A 195 20.64 -30.02 17.87
CA ARG A 195 20.57 -31.49 17.99
C ARG A 195 20.45 -31.93 19.45
N ASP A 196 21.26 -31.36 20.33
CA ASP A 196 21.25 -31.68 21.75
C ASP A 196 19.94 -31.21 22.40
N TYR A 197 19.42 -30.06 21.97
CA TYR A 197 18.11 -29.57 22.40
C TYR A 197 16.96 -30.50 21.99
N LEU A 198 16.96 -31.01 20.75
CA LEU A 198 15.99 -32.01 20.29
C LEU A 198 16.10 -33.32 21.07
N GLN A 199 17.32 -33.76 21.34
CA GLN A 199 17.55 -35.01 22.07
C GLN A 199 17.04 -34.92 23.51
N CYS A 200 17.33 -33.81 24.20
CA CYS A 200 16.80 -33.52 25.52
C CYS A 200 15.26 -33.50 25.52
N TRP A 201 14.65 -32.86 24.52
CA TRP A 201 13.19 -32.86 24.36
C TRP A 201 12.58 -34.26 24.17
N LEU A 202 13.20 -35.11 23.36
CA LEU A 202 12.74 -36.48 23.15
C LEU A 202 12.88 -37.35 24.40
N GLU A 203 13.88 -37.06 25.24
CA GLU A 203 14.08 -37.76 26.51
C GLU A 203 13.02 -37.34 27.55
N ILE A 204 12.74 -36.03 27.64
CA ILE A 204 11.66 -35.50 28.48
C ILE A 204 10.29 -36.05 28.03
N ASP A 205 9.97 -36.10 26.74
CA ASP A 205 8.69 -36.64 26.25
C ASP A 205 8.53 -38.14 26.57
N LYS A 206 9.62 -38.90 26.55
CA LYS A 206 9.60 -40.30 27.01
C LYS A 206 9.29 -40.37 28.50
N ASP A 207 9.98 -39.60 29.33
CA ASP A 207 9.76 -39.60 30.77
C ASP A 207 8.34 -39.14 31.14
N VAL A 208 7.79 -38.17 30.42
CA VAL A 208 6.40 -37.70 30.62
C VAL A 208 5.39 -38.77 30.20
N LYS A 209 5.59 -39.47 29.08
CA LYS A 209 4.68 -40.54 28.61
C LYS A 209 4.70 -41.79 29.48
N TRP A 210 5.82 -42.09 30.15
CA TRP A 210 5.91 -43.21 31.09
C TRP A 210 5.36 -42.90 32.49
N ASN A 211 5.09 -41.63 32.80
CA ASN A 211 4.68 -41.19 34.14
C ASN A 211 3.20 -40.77 34.22
N ILE A 212 2.37 -41.16 33.24
CA ILE A 212 0.92 -40.99 33.28
C ILE A 212 0.34 -42.23 34.00
N PRO A 213 -0.04 -42.15 35.28
CA PRO A 213 -0.74 -43.25 35.93
C PRO A 213 -2.08 -43.42 35.22
N VAL A 214 -2.27 -44.60 34.61
CA VAL A 214 -3.58 -45.02 34.13
C VAL A 214 -4.45 -45.22 35.38
N GLN A 215 -5.28 -44.23 35.69
CA GLN A 215 -6.39 -44.37 36.64
C GLN A 215 -7.64 -44.83 35.90
#